data_AF-A0A1V3NBB8-F1
#
_entry.id   AF-A0A1V3NBB8-F1
#
_cell.length_a   1.000
_cell.length_b   1.000
_cell.length_c   1.000
_cell.angle_alpha   90.00
_cell.angle_beta   90.00
_cell.angle_gamma   90.00
#
_symmetry.space_group_name_H-M   'P 1'
#
loop_
_entity.id
_entity.type
_entity.pdbx_description
1 polymer ?
#
loop_
_entity_poly.entity_id
_entity_poly.type
_entity_poly.pdbx_seq_one_letter_code
_entity_poly.pdbx_strand_id
1 'polypeptide(L)'
;MRTTTATLVLICLLALSFAGAVQADTRLVYETPDGELTLEYRDDDHMRFRMPDGGFMLVTGGEGYALSRDEGGWTAVSAEQIRAMVRTGGGSGEQVRLTALGRHETVAGIRGERYRVEVGDDWSNEWRDDGEVVLSSDDRVRVSGRAMRRMAELFGDMDDMAAFSEATGVDVNRVGLLETEEMRLVSVNTDRLSDQTFQMPPNVRHQELPVTTQAPAQPREQEQSGSGGWLGRQAEGARDEAKRETERETQREIRDGVRDAVRGVFGR
;
A
#
# COMPACT_ATOMS: atom_id res chain seq x y z
N MET A 1 -68.86 -12.10 6.81
CA MET A 1 -67.77 -11.57 7.68
C MET A 1 -66.58 -12.52 7.58
N ARG A 2 -65.38 -11.94 7.43
CA ARG A 2 -64.05 -12.56 7.66
C ARG A 2 -63.60 -13.65 6.67
N THR A 3 -62.81 -13.26 5.65
CA THR A 3 -61.57 -13.95 5.19
C THR A 3 -61.04 -13.26 3.91
N THR A 4 -60.67 -11.99 3.97
CA THR A 4 -60.07 -11.28 2.81
C THR A 4 -58.82 -10.48 3.16
N THR A 5 -58.47 -10.37 4.43
CA THR A 5 -57.29 -9.62 4.90
C THR A 5 -56.02 -10.46 5.01
N ALA A 6 -56.11 -11.80 4.93
CA ALA A 6 -54.95 -12.68 5.09
C ALA A 6 -54.06 -12.77 3.84
N THR A 7 -54.62 -12.61 2.64
CA THR A 7 -53.87 -12.78 1.37
C THR A 7 -52.99 -11.58 1.03
N LEU A 8 -53.33 -10.39 1.53
CA LEU A 8 -52.64 -9.14 1.18
C LEU A 8 -51.33 -8.95 1.98
N VAL A 9 -51.22 -9.56 3.17
CA VAL A 9 -49.99 -9.51 4.00
C VAL A 9 -48.90 -10.45 3.45
N LEU A 10 -49.28 -11.55 2.79
CA LEU A 10 -48.33 -12.54 2.27
C LEU A 10 -47.59 -12.04 1.01
N ILE A 11 -48.19 -11.15 0.22
CA ILE A 11 -47.57 -10.57 -0.97
C ILE A 11 -46.57 -9.46 -0.61
N CYS A 12 -46.80 -8.71 0.48
CA CYS A 12 -45.85 -7.69 0.94
C CYS A 12 -44.59 -8.28 1.60
N LEU A 13 -44.66 -9.47 2.20
CA LEU A 13 -43.49 -10.11 2.83
C LEU A 13 -42.52 -10.76 1.83
N LEU A 14 -42.97 -11.10 0.63
CA LEU A 14 -42.12 -11.67 -0.43
C LEU A 14 -41.29 -10.61 -1.18
N ALA A 15 -41.63 -9.32 -1.05
CA ALA A 15 -40.92 -8.22 -1.71
C ALA A 15 -39.69 -7.73 -0.93
N LEU A 16 -39.49 -8.18 0.33
CA LEU A 16 -38.32 -7.81 1.15
C LEU A 16 -37.13 -8.78 1.01
N SER A 17 -37.21 -9.81 0.16
CA SER A 17 -36.25 -10.93 0.19
C SER A 17 -35.02 -10.77 -0.73
N PHE A 18 -34.90 -9.74 -1.57
CA PHE A 18 -33.84 -9.70 -2.60
C PHE A 18 -33.20 -8.33 -2.86
N ALA A 19 -33.05 -7.49 -1.83
CA ALA A 19 -32.24 -6.27 -1.91
C ALA A 19 -30.92 -6.39 -1.14
N GLY A 20 -30.41 -7.61 -0.93
CA GLY A 20 -28.99 -7.77 -0.70
C GLY A 20 -28.29 -7.37 -1.99
N ALA A 21 -27.79 -6.14 -2.05
CA ALA A 21 -26.85 -5.73 -3.08
C ALA A 21 -25.66 -6.69 -2.96
N VAL A 22 -25.71 -7.78 -3.74
CA VAL A 22 -24.54 -8.61 -3.99
C VAL A 22 -23.60 -7.67 -4.72
N GLN A 23 -22.70 -7.03 -3.96
CA GLN A 23 -21.58 -6.34 -4.57
C GLN A 23 -20.87 -7.38 -5.42
N ALA A 24 -20.84 -7.10 -6.71
CA ALA A 24 -20.10 -7.92 -7.64
C ALA A 24 -18.63 -7.92 -7.22
N ASP A 25 -18.06 -9.11 -7.03
CA ASP A 25 -16.62 -9.25 -6.90
C ASP A 25 -15.96 -8.66 -8.15
N THR A 26 -14.78 -8.07 -8.02
CA THR A 26 -14.08 -7.43 -9.14
C THR A 26 -12.69 -8.00 -9.28
N ARG A 27 -12.32 -8.36 -10.50
CA ARG A 27 -10.95 -8.70 -10.89
C ARG A 27 -10.43 -7.66 -11.88
N LEU A 28 -9.34 -7.01 -11.50
CA LEU A 28 -8.57 -6.08 -12.31
C LEU A 28 -7.24 -6.75 -12.67
N VAL A 29 -6.90 -6.70 -13.96
CA VAL A 29 -5.63 -7.25 -14.45
C VAL A 29 -4.83 -6.11 -15.06
N TYR A 30 -3.60 -5.96 -14.59
CA TYR A 30 -2.63 -4.98 -15.05
C TYR A 30 -1.46 -5.71 -15.72
N GLU A 31 -1.02 -5.19 -16.85
CA GLU A 31 0.24 -5.58 -17.48
C GLU A 31 1.34 -4.67 -16.94
N THR A 32 2.45 -5.27 -16.52
CA THR A 32 3.68 -4.59 -16.07
C THR A 32 4.88 -5.11 -16.88
N PRO A 33 6.05 -4.45 -16.85
CA PRO A 33 7.27 -4.95 -17.48
C PRO A 33 7.68 -6.36 -17.01
N ASP A 34 7.37 -6.70 -15.76
CA ASP A 34 7.75 -7.97 -15.13
C ASP A 34 6.68 -9.06 -15.27
N GLY A 35 5.48 -8.71 -15.73
CA GLY A 35 4.40 -9.65 -16.02
C GLY A 35 3.02 -9.16 -15.59
N GLU A 36 2.13 -10.09 -15.27
CA GLU A 36 0.75 -9.77 -14.93
C GLU A 36 0.60 -9.52 -13.42
N LEU A 37 0.05 -8.35 -13.08
CA LEU A 37 -0.42 -8.04 -11.73
C LEU A 37 -1.94 -8.18 -11.70
N THR A 38 -2.47 -8.90 -10.72
CA THR A 38 -3.93 -9.10 -10.59
C THR A 38 -4.43 -8.62 -9.24
N LEU A 39 -5.44 -7.75 -9.24
CA LEU A 39 -6.21 -7.38 -8.06
C LEU A 39 -7.58 -8.06 -8.11
N GLU A 40 -7.87 -8.87 -7.10
CA GLU A 40 -9.17 -9.48 -6.85
C GLU A 40 -9.75 -8.87 -5.58
N TYR A 41 -10.95 -8.28 -5.67
CA TYR A 41 -11.59 -7.51 -4.60
C TYR A 41 -13.03 -7.98 -4.44
N ARG A 42 -13.44 -8.26 -3.21
CA ARG A 42 -14.85 -8.51 -2.85
C ARG A 42 -15.36 -7.42 -1.91
N ASP A 43 -14.61 -7.18 -0.85
CA ASP A 43 -14.87 -6.15 0.17
C ASP A 43 -13.55 -5.81 0.91
N ASP A 44 -13.61 -4.93 1.90
CA ASP A 44 -12.43 -4.46 2.65
C ASP A 44 -11.79 -5.55 3.55
N ASP A 45 -12.45 -6.69 3.72
CA ASP A 45 -11.98 -7.86 4.46
C ASP A 45 -11.55 -9.02 3.55
N HIS A 46 -11.77 -8.93 2.24
CA HIS A 46 -11.50 -9.97 1.25
C HIS A 46 -10.89 -9.39 -0.02
N MET A 47 -9.56 -9.41 -0.10
CA MET A 47 -8.80 -8.96 -1.26
C MET A 47 -7.58 -9.83 -1.52
N ARG A 48 -7.19 -9.94 -2.79
CA ARG A 48 -5.92 -10.55 -3.18
C ARG A 48 -5.23 -9.72 -4.23
N PHE A 49 -3.95 -9.42 -4.02
CA PHE A 49 -3.06 -8.83 -5.00
C PHE A 49 -2.01 -9.85 -5.40
N ARG A 50 -2.12 -10.42 -6.60
CA ARG A 50 -1.12 -11.32 -7.16
C ARG A 50 -0.05 -10.50 -7.85
N MET A 51 1.20 -10.80 -7.50
CA MET A 51 2.39 -10.19 -8.07
C MET A 51 2.91 -11.03 -9.25
N PRO A 52 3.66 -10.43 -10.20
CA PRO A 52 4.20 -11.15 -11.35
C PRO A 52 5.16 -12.31 -10.99
N ASP A 53 5.84 -12.22 -9.85
CA ASP A 53 6.75 -13.25 -9.30
C ASP A 53 6.02 -14.51 -8.77
N GLY A 54 4.67 -14.51 -8.77
CA GLY A 54 3.85 -15.59 -8.26
C GLY A 54 3.53 -15.51 -6.77
N GLY A 55 4.10 -14.55 -6.05
CA GLY A 55 3.68 -14.17 -4.71
C GLY A 55 2.33 -13.47 -4.71
N PHE A 56 1.71 -13.33 -3.54
CA PHE A 56 0.52 -12.49 -3.42
C PHE A 56 0.34 -11.91 -2.02
N MET A 57 -0.25 -10.72 -1.96
CA MET A 57 -0.80 -10.16 -0.73
C MET A 57 -2.27 -10.58 -0.60
N LEU A 58 -2.66 -10.98 0.60
CA LEU A 58 -4.01 -11.44 0.93
C LEU A 58 -4.56 -10.64 2.09
N VAL A 59 -5.78 -10.16 1.95
CA VAL A 59 -6.60 -9.67 3.05
C VAL A 59 -7.75 -10.65 3.24
N THR A 60 -7.84 -11.22 4.44
CA THR A 60 -8.88 -12.18 4.81
C THR A 60 -9.28 -11.94 6.25
N GLY A 61 -10.59 -11.82 6.52
CA GLY A 61 -11.09 -11.57 7.88
C GLY A 61 -10.58 -10.26 8.49
N GLY A 62 -10.25 -9.28 7.65
CA GLY A 62 -9.70 -7.98 8.05
C GLY A 62 -8.20 -7.98 8.37
N GLU A 63 -7.52 -9.13 8.28
CA GLU A 63 -6.08 -9.26 8.50
C GLU A 63 -5.33 -9.34 7.16
N GLY A 64 -4.16 -8.70 7.10
CA GLY A 64 -3.30 -8.69 5.92
C GLY A 64 -2.12 -9.67 6.05
N TYR A 65 -1.80 -10.34 4.95
CA TYR A 65 -0.65 -11.26 4.85
C TYR A 65 0.06 -11.07 3.52
N ALA A 66 1.39 -11.14 3.52
CA ALA A 66 2.19 -11.34 2.32
C ALA A 66 2.55 -12.83 2.23
N LEU A 67 2.23 -13.46 1.10
CA LEU A 67 2.50 -14.86 0.84
C LEU A 67 3.51 -15.02 -0.28
N SER A 68 4.51 -15.86 -0.03
CA SER A 68 5.51 -16.29 -1.01
C SER A 68 5.60 -17.81 -1.01
N ARG A 69 6.15 -18.37 -2.09
CA ARG A 69 6.31 -19.81 -2.25
C ARG A 69 7.78 -20.15 -2.43
N ASP A 70 8.27 -21.08 -1.62
CA ASP A 70 9.61 -21.65 -1.72
C ASP A 70 9.54 -23.18 -1.93
N GLU A 71 10.69 -23.86 -1.95
CA GLU A 71 10.79 -25.32 -2.06
C GLU A 71 10.02 -26.07 -0.96
N GLY A 72 9.87 -25.45 0.21
CA GLY A 72 9.15 -25.97 1.37
C GLY A 72 7.65 -25.64 1.39
N GLY A 73 7.14 -24.94 0.38
CA GLY A 73 5.72 -24.62 0.24
C GLY A 73 5.39 -23.14 0.46
N TRP A 74 4.16 -22.85 0.86
CA TRP A 74 3.72 -21.48 1.11
C TRP A 74 4.19 -20.99 2.47
N THR A 75 4.70 -19.78 2.49
CA THR A 75 5.07 -19.05 3.70
C THR A 75 4.26 -17.75 3.76
N ALA A 76 3.77 -17.38 4.94
CA ALA A 76 3.04 -16.14 5.16
C ALA A 76 3.71 -15.29 6.24
N VAL A 77 3.79 -13.99 5.96
CA VAL A 77 4.21 -12.96 6.91
C VAL A 77 3.02 -12.03 7.14
N SER A 78 2.70 -11.73 8.41
CA SER A 78 1.58 -10.83 8.70
C SER A 78 1.92 -9.36 8.42
N ALA A 79 0.90 -8.61 8.03
CA ALA A 79 0.94 -7.16 7.86
C ALA A 79 1.45 -6.43 9.12
N GLU A 80 1.12 -6.94 10.31
CA GLU A 80 1.63 -6.40 11.58
C GLU A 80 3.16 -6.48 11.68
N GLN A 81 3.74 -7.64 11.36
CA GLN A 81 5.19 -7.81 11.38
C GLN A 81 5.88 -6.94 10.33
N ILE A 82 5.28 -6.82 9.14
CA ILE A 82 5.78 -5.94 8.08
C ILE A 82 5.79 -4.48 8.54
N ARG A 83 4.69 -3.99 9.13
CA ARG A 83 4.62 -2.62 9.68
C ARG A 83 5.63 -2.38 10.79
N ALA A 84 5.84 -3.35 11.68
CA ALA A 84 6.84 -3.24 12.75
C ALA A 84 8.25 -3.03 12.17
N MET A 85 8.57 -3.71 11.06
CA MET A 85 9.83 -3.54 10.35
C MET A 85 9.92 -2.17 9.66
N VAL A 86 8.88 -1.76 8.93
CA VAL A 86 8.84 -0.48 8.21
C VAL A 86 9.01 0.72 9.15
N ARG A 87 8.34 0.72 10.31
CA ARG A 87 8.47 1.80 11.31
C ARG A 87 9.89 1.98 11.84
N THR A 88 10.68 0.90 11.84
CA THR A 88 12.08 0.95 12.30
C THR A 88 13.01 1.52 11.22
N GLY A 89 12.62 1.46 9.95
CA GLY A 89 13.40 1.94 8.81
C GLY A 89 13.31 3.45 8.53
N GLY A 90 12.39 4.15 9.20
CA GLY A 90 12.11 5.58 8.95
C GLY A 90 11.34 5.78 7.65
N GLY A 91 10.12 6.32 7.74
CA GLY A 91 9.35 6.71 6.57
C GLY A 91 10.03 7.88 5.85
N SER A 92 10.03 7.86 4.51
CA SER A 92 10.30 9.07 3.73
C SER A 92 9.06 9.95 3.82
N GLY A 93 9.14 11.07 4.55
CA GLY A 93 8.05 12.06 4.63
C GLY A 93 7.82 12.83 3.32
N GLU A 94 8.09 12.21 2.17
CA GLU A 94 7.83 12.77 0.86
C GLU A 94 6.32 12.72 0.59
N GLN A 95 5.77 13.87 0.23
CA GLN A 95 4.39 14.05 -0.16
C GLN A 95 4.24 13.84 -1.65
N VAL A 96 3.04 13.45 -2.08
CA VAL A 96 2.69 13.30 -3.49
C VAL A 96 1.66 14.34 -3.87
N ARG A 97 1.83 14.96 -5.03
CA ARG A 97 0.91 15.92 -5.63
C ARG A 97 0.47 15.39 -6.99
N LEU A 98 -0.83 15.53 -7.28
CA LEU A 98 -1.40 15.17 -8.56
C LEU A 98 -1.94 16.43 -9.24
N THR A 99 -1.40 16.73 -10.42
CA THR A 99 -1.83 17.89 -11.21
C THR A 99 -2.58 17.40 -12.45
N ALA A 100 -3.88 17.68 -12.53
CA ALA A 100 -4.69 17.32 -13.69
C ALA A 100 -4.15 17.97 -14.97
N LEU A 101 -3.93 17.17 -16.02
CA LEU A 101 -3.43 17.67 -17.30
C LEU A 101 -4.56 18.01 -18.28
N GLY A 102 -5.82 17.78 -17.91
CA GLY A 102 -7.00 17.99 -18.76
C GLY A 102 -7.08 17.05 -19.98
N ARG A 103 -6.15 16.10 -20.09
CA ARG A 103 -6.12 15.08 -21.15
C ARG A 103 -6.93 13.86 -20.70
N HIS A 104 -7.71 13.32 -21.61
CA HIS A 104 -8.53 12.14 -21.37
C HIS A 104 -8.10 11.00 -22.28
N GLU A 105 -8.07 9.80 -21.72
CA GLU A 105 -7.65 8.59 -22.41
C GLU A 105 -8.61 7.44 -22.15
N THR A 106 -8.54 6.42 -23.00
CA THR A 106 -9.34 5.20 -22.84
C THR A 106 -8.40 4.01 -22.69
N VAL A 107 -8.46 3.37 -21.53
CA VAL A 107 -7.64 2.20 -21.17
C VAL A 107 -8.59 1.06 -20.83
N ALA A 108 -8.41 -0.10 -21.47
CA ALA A 108 -9.32 -1.25 -21.35
C ALA A 108 -10.82 -0.91 -21.55
N GLY A 109 -11.13 0.07 -22.42
CA GLY A 109 -12.51 0.52 -22.65
C GLY A 109 -13.09 1.40 -21.54
N ILE A 110 -12.25 1.90 -20.63
CA ILE A 110 -12.61 2.79 -19.53
C ILE A 110 -12.00 4.16 -19.76
N ARG A 111 -12.82 5.20 -19.69
CA ARG A 111 -12.35 6.59 -19.83
C ARG A 111 -11.70 7.04 -18.53
N GLY A 112 -10.50 7.59 -18.61
CA GLY A 112 -9.80 8.24 -17.49
C GLY A 112 -9.28 9.62 -17.86
N GLU A 113 -8.85 10.35 -16.83
CA GLU A 113 -8.13 11.61 -16.91
C GLU A 113 -6.67 11.39 -16.52
N ARG A 114 -5.76 12.07 -17.22
CA ARG A 114 -4.32 11.97 -17.00
C ARG A 114 -3.84 13.08 -16.05
N TYR A 115 -3.03 12.68 -15.09
CA TYR A 115 -2.44 13.54 -14.07
C TYR A 115 -0.92 13.44 -14.13
N ARG A 116 -0.22 14.54 -13.87
CA ARG A 116 1.20 14.52 -13.53
C ARG A 116 1.34 14.18 -12.05
N VAL A 117 2.27 13.30 -11.74
CA VAL A 117 2.67 12.93 -10.39
C VAL A 117 3.93 13.72 -10.04
N GLU A 118 3.89 14.43 -8.93
CA GLU A 118 5.05 15.13 -8.38
C GLU A 118 5.28 14.65 -6.96
N VAL A 119 6.52 14.34 -6.61
CA VAL A 119 6.92 13.91 -5.26
C VAL A 119 7.82 14.98 -4.66
N GLY A 120 7.65 15.31 -3.39
CA GLY A 120 8.42 16.39 -2.78
C GLY A 120 8.09 16.62 -1.33
N ASP A 121 8.45 17.79 -0.82
CA ASP A 121 8.11 18.21 0.53
C ASP A 121 7.62 19.66 0.49
N ASP A 122 6.41 19.91 0.99
CA ASP A 122 5.84 21.26 1.04
C ASP A 122 6.70 22.22 1.88
N TRP A 123 7.43 21.72 2.88
CA TRP A 123 8.27 22.57 3.73
C TRP A 123 9.51 23.08 2.99
N SER A 124 10.16 22.22 2.19
CA SER A 124 11.28 22.60 1.34
C SER A 124 10.86 23.27 0.03
N ASN A 125 9.62 23.06 -0.40
CA ASN A 125 9.10 23.42 -1.72
C ASN A 125 9.93 22.84 -2.88
N GLU A 126 10.65 21.74 -2.62
CA GLU A 126 11.37 20.97 -3.63
C GLU A 126 10.44 19.86 -4.14
N TRP A 127 9.90 20.07 -5.34
CA TRP A 127 9.04 19.11 -6.03
C TRP A 127 9.77 18.55 -7.25
N ARG A 128 9.75 17.23 -7.39
CA ARG A 128 10.29 16.51 -8.55
C ARG A 128 9.17 15.80 -9.30
N ASP A 129 9.26 15.83 -10.62
CA ASP A 129 8.38 15.06 -11.51
C ASP A 129 8.67 13.57 -11.33
N ASP A 130 7.63 12.80 -11.07
CA ASP A 130 7.64 11.35 -10.83
C ASP A 130 6.74 10.62 -11.85
N GLY A 131 6.43 11.27 -12.97
CA GLY A 131 5.76 10.68 -14.11
C GLY A 131 4.28 11.04 -14.23
N GLU A 132 3.52 10.19 -14.93
CA GLU A 132 2.11 10.42 -15.19
C GLU A 132 1.25 9.20 -14.81
N VAL A 133 0.02 9.48 -14.39
CA VAL A 133 -0.98 8.47 -14.03
C VAL A 133 -2.30 8.76 -14.72
N VAL A 134 -3.03 7.72 -15.10
CA VAL A 134 -4.40 7.82 -15.59
C VAL A 134 -5.35 7.27 -14.54
N LEU A 135 -6.25 8.12 -14.05
CA LEU A 135 -7.24 7.79 -13.04
C LEU A 135 -8.65 7.89 -13.64
N SER A 136 -9.59 7.10 -13.10
CA SER A 136 -10.97 7.10 -13.57
C SER A 136 -11.96 7.04 -12.42
N SER A 137 -13.09 7.74 -12.59
CA SER A 137 -14.24 7.65 -11.68
C SER A 137 -15.21 6.54 -12.04
N ASP A 138 -14.91 5.69 -13.02
CA ASP A 138 -15.74 4.54 -13.40
C ASP A 138 -15.84 3.53 -12.24
N ASP A 139 -17.07 3.17 -11.87
CA ASP A 139 -17.34 2.31 -10.71
C ASP A 139 -16.65 0.94 -10.79
N ARG A 140 -16.38 0.44 -12.01
CA ARG A 140 -15.70 -0.84 -12.23
C ARG A 140 -14.24 -0.84 -11.76
N VAL A 141 -13.58 0.31 -11.72
CA VAL A 141 -12.17 0.44 -11.31
C VAL A 141 -11.98 1.18 -10.00
N ARG A 142 -12.99 1.89 -9.49
CA ARG A 142 -12.94 2.54 -8.17
C ARG A 142 -12.62 1.58 -7.02
N VAL A 143 -12.83 0.27 -7.21
CA VAL A 143 -12.39 -0.75 -6.25
C VAL A 143 -10.87 -0.74 -6.04
N SER A 144 -10.07 -0.35 -7.05
CA SER A 144 -8.61 -0.34 -6.94
C SER A 144 -8.12 0.71 -5.95
N GLY A 145 -8.72 1.90 -5.94
CA GLY A 145 -8.39 2.96 -5.00
C GLY A 145 -8.73 2.58 -3.56
N ARG A 146 -9.89 1.93 -3.35
CA ARG A 146 -10.25 1.37 -2.03
C ARG A 146 -9.30 0.27 -1.59
N ALA A 147 -8.93 -0.63 -2.51
CA ALA A 147 -8.00 -1.71 -2.23
C ALA A 147 -6.60 -1.19 -1.89
N MET A 148 -6.11 -0.18 -2.60
CA MET A 148 -4.83 0.49 -2.32
C MET A 148 -4.84 1.18 -0.96
N ARG A 149 -5.91 1.93 -0.62
CA ARG A 149 -6.08 2.50 0.73
C ARG A 149 -5.97 1.40 1.78
N ARG A 150 -6.78 0.34 1.64
CA ARG A 150 -6.81 -0.74 2.62
C ARG A 150 -5.46 -1.47 2.72
N MET A 151 -4.73 -1.60 1.62
CA MET A 151 -3.37 -2.12 1.61
C MET A 151 -2.41 -1.20 2.38
N ALA A 152 -2.48 0.12 2.16
CA ALA A 152 -1.67 1.09 2.90
C ALA A 152 -1.98 1.07 4.41
N GLU A 153 -3.24 0.93 4.81
CA GLU A 153 -3.63 0.78 6.22
C GLU A 153 -3.02 -0.45 6.89
N LEU A 154 -2.94 -1.55 6.16
CA LEU A 154 -2.46 -2.83 6.67
C LEU A 154 -0.94 -2.92 6.63
N PHE A 155 -0.30 -2.49 5.55
CA PHE A 155 1.12 -2.74 5.29
C PHE A 155 2.00 -1.48 5.31
N GLY A 156 1.41 -0.30 5.13
CA GLY A 156 2.11 0.98 5.11
C GLY A 156 1.88 1.83 6.36
N ASP A 157 2.20 3.12 6.26
CA ASP A 157 1.84 4.12 7.25
C ASP A 157 0.52 4.81 6.85
N MET A 158 -0.40 4.97 7.81
CA MET A 158 -1.70 5.61 7.56
C MET A 158 -1.55 7.12 7.34
N ASP A 159 -0.53 7.73 7.95
CA ASP A 159 -0.29 9.16 7.88
C ASP A 159 0.06 9.58 6.43
N ASP A 160 0.77 8.72 5.69
CA ASP A 160 1.15 8.95 4.30
C ASP A 160 -0.05 8.99 3.35
N MET A 161 -1.10 8.19 3.61
CA MET A 161 -2.32 8.18 2.76
C MET A 161 -3.25 9.35 3.03
N ALA A 162 -3.39 9.78 4.29
CA ALA A 162 -4.15 10.98 4.61
C ALA A 162 -3.47 12.21 4.02
N ALA A 163 -2.15 12.32 4.18
CA ALA A 163 -1.33 13.34 3.57
C ALA A 163 -1.43 13.31 2.03
N PHE A 164 -1.43 12.11 1.42
CA PHE A 164 -1.63 11.95 -0.03
C PHE A 164 -2.97 12.53 -0.49
N SER A 165 -4.09 12.18 0.14
CA SER A 165 -5.41 12.67 -0.29
C SER A 165 -5.54 14.19 -0.10
N GLU A 166 -4.95 14.73 0.96
CA GLU A 166 -4.94 16.17 1.22
C GLU A 166 -4.06 16.93 0.23
N ALA A 167 -2.83 16.46 -0.01
CA ALA A 167 -1.85 17.10 -0.89
C ALA A 167 -2.25 17.01 -2.38
N THR A 168 -2.90 15.93 -2.79
CA THR A 168 -3.34 15.74 -4.18
C THR A 168 -4.70 16.36 -4.47
N GLY A 169 -5.54 16.58 -3.45
CA GLY A 169 -6.95 16.92 -3.64
C GLY A 169 -7.78 15.84 -4.32
N VAL A 170 -7.22 14.64 -4.53
CA VAL A 170 -7.87 13.49 -5.14
C VAL A 170 -8.26 12.51 -4.03
N ASP A 171 -9.57 12.31 -3.87
CA ASP A 171 -10.08 11.26 -2.98
C ASP A 171 -9.86 9.90 -3.63
N VAL A 172 -8.85 9.17 -3.15
CA VAL A 172 -8.49 7.81 -3.60
C VAL A 172 -9.65 6.82 -3.50
N ASN A 173 -10.70 7.09 -2.70
CA ASN A 173 -11.89 6.24 -2.64
C ASN A 173 -12.87 6.49 -3.79
N ARG A 174 -12.68 7.57 -4.54
CA ARG A 174 -13.54 8.00 -5.65
C ARG A 174 -12.91 7.77 -7.03
N VAL A 175 -11.65 7.35 -7.07
CA VAL A 175 -10.93 7.09 -8.31
C VAL A 175 -10.34 5.69 -8.32
N GLY A 176 -10.24 5.11 -9.51
CA GLY A 176 -9.53 3.88 -9.81
C GLY A 176 -8.31 4.14 -10.68
N LEU A 177 -7.30 3.30 -10.55
CA LEU A 177 -6.07 3.37 -11.34
C LEU A 177 -6.26 2.63 -12.66
N LEU A 178 -6.01 3.33 -13.77
CA LEU A 178 -6.01 2.73 -15.11
C LEU A 178 -4.61 2.49 -15.65
N GLU A 179 -3.69 3.43 -15.45
CA GLU A 179 -2.35 3.39 -16.05
C GLU A 179 -1.35 4.21 -15.23
N THR A 180 -0.13 3.73 -15.09
CA THR A 180 1.07 4.48 -14.72
C THR A 180 2.15 4.21 -15.77
N GLU A 181 3.35 4.76 -15.59
CA GLU A 181 4.49 4.42 -16.44
C GLU A 181 4.88 2.92 -16.38
N GLU A 182 4.59 2.25 -15.27
CA GLU A 182 5.00 0.86 -15.02
C GLU A 182 3.87 -0.16 -15.11
N MET A 183 2.60 0.29 -15.15
CA MET A 183 1.48 -0.64 -15.22
C MET A 183 0.32 -0.09 -16.03
N ARG A 184 -0.35 -0.97 -16.78
CA ARG A 184 -1.51 -0.60 -17.57
C ARG A 184 -2.63 -1.61 -17.40
N LEU A 185 -3.84 -1.13 -17.11
CA LEU A 185 -5.01 -1.97 -16.98
C LEU A 185 -5.33 -2.61 -18.34
N VAL A 186 -5.39 -3.94 -18.36
CA VAL A 186 -5.71 -4.71 -19.57
C VAL A 186 -7.11 -5.28 -19.53
N SER A 187 -7.64 -5.62 -18.34
CA SER A 187 -9.00 -6.14 -18.23
C SER A 187 -9.65 -5.85 -16.89
N VAL A 188 -10.98 -5.77 -16.92
CA VAL A 188 -11.85 -5.68 -15.75
C VAL A 188 -12.96 -6.71 -15.89
N ASN A 189 -13.17 -7.51 -14.85
CA ASN A 189 -14.25 -8.49 -14.78
C ASN A 189 -14.98 -8.33 -13.44
N THR A 190 -16.31 -8.38 -13.46
CA THR A 190 -17.17 -8.21 -12.29
C THR A 190 -17.98 -9.46 -11.97
N ASP A 191 -17.48 -10.63 -12.34
CA ASP A 191 -18.10 -11.92 -12.04
C ASP A 191 -17.81 -12.32 -10.60
N ARG A 192 -18.72 -13.10 -10.02
CA ARG A 192 -18.53 -13.67 -8.68
C ARG A 192 -17.27 -14.54 -8.66
N LEU A 193 -16.37 -14.26 -7.73
CA LEU A 193 -15.16 -15.02 -7.49
C LEU A 193 -15.44 -16.17 -6.52
N SER A 194 -14.64 -17.23 -6.61
CA SER A 194 -14.66 -18.33 -5.65
C SER A 194 -14.22 -17.84 -4.27
N ASP A 195 -14.83 -18.36 -3.20
CA ASP A 195 -14.41 -18.06 -1.83
C ASP A 195 -12.96 -18.48 -1.57
N GLN A 196 -12.48 -19.51 -2.26
CA GLN A 196 -11.09 -19.97 -2.19
C GLN A 196 -10.08 -18.91 -2.68
N THR A 197 -10.51 -17.94 -3.50
CA THR A 197 -9.65 -16.83 -3.95
C THR A 197 -9.13 -16.00 -2.77
N PHE A 198 -9.94 -15.89 -1.71
CA PHE A 198 -9.69 -15.05 -0.54
C PHE A 198 -9.29 -15.86 0.69
N GLN A 199 -8.96 -17.14 0.52
CA GLN A 199 -8.50 -18.00 1.61
C GLN A 199 -7.01 -18.25 1.50
N MET A 200 -6.36 -18.47 2.64
CA MET A 200 -4.99 -18.95 2.65
C MET A 200 -4.88 -20.31 1.96
N PRO A 201 -3.79 -20.56 1.23
CA PRO A 201 -3.48 -21.91 0.76
C PRO A 201 -3.41 -22.91 1.93
N PRO A 202 -3.65 -24.20 1.68
CA PRO A 202 -3.46 -25.21 2.71
C PRO A 202 -1.97 -25.33 3.09
N ASN A 203 -1.71 -25.64 4.36
CA ASN A 203 -0.36 -25.88 4.90
C ASN A 203 0.60 -24.68 4.80
N VAL A 204 0.08 -23.45 4.91
CA VAL A 204 0.89 -22.24 5.02
C VAL A 204 1.71 -22.26 6.31
N ARG A 205 3.00 -22.01 6.20
CA ARG A 205 3.88 -21.79 7.36
C ARG A 205 3.90 -20.31 7.68
N HIS A 206 3.65 -19.96 8.93
CA HIS A 206 3.82 -18.59 9.39
C HIS A 206 5.30 -18.35 9.68
N GLN A 207 5.86 -17.30 9.08
CA GLN A 207 7.21 -16.85 9.35
C GLN A 207 7.16 -15.68 10.32
N GLU A 208 7.93 -15.81 11.41
CA GLU A 208 8.20 -14.73 12.34
C GLU A 208 9.45 -13.98 11.84
N LEU A 209 9.30 -12.70 11.53
CA LEU A 209 10.43 -11.83 11.21
C LEU A 209 11.15 -11.47 12.52
N PRO A 210 12.49 -11.60 12.59
CA PRO A 210 13.23 -11.18 13.77
C PRO A 210 13.16 -9.65 13.89
N VAL A 211 12.32 -9.16 14.80
CA VAL A 211 12.29 -7.74 15.16
C VAL A 211 13.50 -7.49 16.07
N THR A 212 14.65 -7.13 15.48
CA THR A 212 15.86 -6.82 16.23
C THR A 212 15.61 -5.61 17.13
N THR A 213 15.21 -5.85 18.38
CA THR A 213 14.96 -4.80 19.38
C THR A 213 16.27 -4.28 20.01
N GLN A 214 17.43 -4.56 19.39
CA GLN A 214 18.74 -4.24 19.95
C GLN A 214 19.34 -3.02 19.27
N ALA A 215 18.98 -1.84 19.76
CA ALA A 215 20.00 -0.81 19.90
C ALA A 215 20.94 -1.27 21.04
N PRO A 216 22.25 -1.46 20.82
CA PRO A 216 23.15 -1.72 21.93
C PRO A 216 23.09 -0.52 22.86
N ALA A 217 22.64 -0.74 24.09
CA ALA A 217 22.78 0.22 25.17
C ALA A 217 24.29 0.48 25.33
N GLN A 218 24.75 1.63 24.85
CA GLN A 218 26.11 2.07 25.11
C GLN A 218 26.33 2.11 26.63
N PRO A 219 27.43 1.56 27.15
CA PRO A 219 27.77 1.73 28.55
C PRO A 219 27.92 3.23 28.83
N ARG A 220 27.14 3.75 29.78
CA ARG A 220 27.40 5.06 30.36
C ARG A 220 28.68 4.96 31.19
N GLU A 221 29.81 5.30 30.59
CA GLU A 221 31.00 5.68 31.34
C GLU A 221 30.73 7.05 31.97
N GLN A 222 30.39 7.02 33.25
CA GLN A 222 30.62 8.15 34.14
C GLN A 222 32.11 8.18 34.46
N GLU A 223 32.82 9.24 34.07
CA GLU A 223 33.93 9.73 34.90
C GLU A 223 34.14 11.24 34.77
N GLN A 224 34.57 11.79 35.91
CA GLN A 224 34.42 13.16 36.37
C GLN A 224 35.37 14.19 35.74
N SER A 225 34.87 15.44 35.68
CA SER A 225 35.53 16.68 36.12
C SER A 225 36.95 17.04 35.63
N GLY A 226 36.99 18.03 34.73
CA GLY A 226 37.72 19.28 35.00
C GLY A 226 39.07 19.48 34.30
N SER A 227 39.10 20.38 33.31
CA SER A 227 40.01 21.53 33.29
C SER A 227 39.70 22.40 32.05
N GLY A 228 39.70 23.72 32.24
CA GLY A 228 39.53 24.67 31.14
C GLY A 228 40.74 24.71 30.21
N GLY A 229 40.50 24.86 28.92
CA GLY A 229 41.55 25.06 27.93
C GLY A 229 40.95 25.35 26.55
N TRP A 230 41.56 26.28 25.82
CA TRP A 230 41.12 26.94 24.59
C TRP A 230 40.69 26.06 23.39
N LEU A 231 40.79 24.74 23.49
CA LEU A 231 40.43 23.77 22.44
C LEU A 231 38.94 23.41 22.38
N GLY A 232 38.14 23.81 23.37
CA GLY A 232 36.69 23.54 23.39
C GLY A 232 35.86 24.34 22.37
N ARG A 233 36.39 25.44 21.83
CA ARG A 233 35.62 26.34 20.94
C ARG A 233 35.82 26.08 19.45
N GLN A 234 36.76 25.23 19.06
CA GLN A 234 36.98 24.87 17.65
C GLN A 234 36.33 23.51 17.28
N ALA A 235 35.87 22.75 18.27
CA ALA A 235 35.20 21.46 18.07
C ALA A 235 33.68 21.57 17.83
N GLU A 236 33.06 22.72 18.05
CA GLU A 236 31.63 22.96 17.76
C GLU A 236 31.38 23.26 16.27
N GLY A 237 32.36 23.80 15.53
CA GLY A 237 32.21 24.06 14.08
C GLY A 237 32.37 22.83 13.20
N ALA A 238 33.17 21.84 13.61
CA ALA A 238 33.42 20.62 12.82
C ALA A 238 32.46 19.47 13.12
N ARG A 239 31.69 19.55 14.22
CA ARG A 239 30.69 18.53 14.58
C ARG A 239 29.37 18.69 13.82
N ASP A 240 29.01 19.90 13.42
CA ASP A 240 27.76 20.15 12.68
C ASP A 240 27.87 19.84 11.17
N GLU A 241 29.08 19.81 10.62
CA GLU A 241 29.31 19.50 9.20
C GLU A 241 29.50 18.00 8.97
N ALA A 242 30.26 17.31 9.83
CA ALA A 242 30.40 15.84 9.77
C ALA A 242 29.08 15.11 10.07
N LYS A 243 28.21 15.66 10.92
CA LYS A 243 26.93 15.02 11.26
C LYS A 243 25.91 15.07 10.10
N ARG A 244 25.90 16.16 9.32
CA ARG A 244 25.00 16.30 8.15
C ARG A 244 25.46 15.50 6.93
N GLU A 245 26.76 15.25 6.80
CA GLU A 245 27.30 14.41 5.73
C GLU A 245 27.08 12.92 6.03
N THR A 246 27.30 12.50 7.29
CA THR A 246 27.09 11.11 7.72
C THR A 246 25.61 10.72 7.75
N GLU A 247 24.68 11.63 8.11
CA GLU A 247 23.24 11.36 8.10
C GLU A 247 22.68 11.14 6.67
N ARG A 248 23.21 11.85 5.66
CA ARG A 248 22.80 11.69 4.26
C ARG A 248 23.39 10.45 3.59
N GLU A 249 24.59 10.04 3.98
CA GLU A 249 25.23 8.82 3.46
C GLU A 249 24.62 7.56 4.10
N THR A 250 24.36 7.60 5.42
CA THR A 250 23.73 6.49 6.15
C THR A 250 22.27 6.27 5.74
N GLN A 251 21.49 7.32 5.47
CA GLN A 251 20.11 7.16 4.97
C GLN A 251 20.05 6.56 3.56
N ARG A 252 21.02 6.86 2.69
CA ARG A 252 21.08 6.26 1.35
C ARG A 252 21.46 4.79 1.41
N GLU A 253 22.45 4.44 2.23
CA GLU A 253 22.91 3.06 2.40
C GLU A 253 21.84 2.17 3.06
N ILE A 254 21.06 2.71 4.01
CA ILE A 254 19.93 1.98 4.61
C ILE A 254 18.77 1.82 3.62
N ARG A 255 18.44 2.85 2.84
CA ARG A 255 17.36 2.78 1.84
C ARG A 255 17.69 1.79 0.72
N ASP A 256 18.93 1.79 0.24
CA ASP A 256 19.39 0.85 -0.78
C ASP A 256 19.49 -0.57 -0.21
N GLY A 257 19.94 -0.73 1.05
CA GLY A 257 19.96 -2.02 1.75
C GLY A 257 18.56 -2.61 2.01
N VAL A 258 17.55 -1.78 2.31
CA VAL A 258 16.15 -2.21 2.44
C VAL A 258 15.57 -2.56 1.08
N ARG A 259 15.88 -1.79 0.03
CA ARG A 259 15.46 -2.08 -1.35
C ARG A 259 16.05 -3.41 -1.85
N ASP A 260 17.30 -3.69 -1.52
CA ASP A 260 17.97 -4.95 -1.84
C ASP A 260 17.51 -6.12 -0.97
N ALA A 261 17.15 -5.90 0.30
CA ALA A 261 16.55 -6.93 1.14
C ALA A 261 15.12 -7.29 0.67
N VAL A 262 14.32 -6.31 0.26
CA VAL A 262 13.01 -6.52 -0.36
C VAL A 262 13.16 -7.22 -1.70
N ARG A 263 14.10 -6.81 -2.57
CA ARG A 263 14.45 -7.58 -3.78
C ARG A 263 15.00 -8.97 -3.48
N GLY A 264 15.68 -9.19 -2.36
CA GLY A 264 16.18 -10.51 -1.99
C GLY A 264 15.09 -11.47 -1.49
N VAL A 265 14.00 -10.92 -0.95
CA VAL A 265 12.84 -11.69 -0.44
C VAL A 265 11.76 -11.88 -1.53
N PHE A 266 11.61 -10.92 -2.43
CA PHE A 266 10.60 -10.93 -3.51
C PHE A 266 11.19 -11.07 -4.92
N GLY A 267 12.52 -11.20 -5.04
CA GLY A 267 13.24 -11.31 -6.30
C GLY A 267 14.21 -12.46 -6.28
N ARG A 268 13.68 -13.68 -6.36
CA ARG A 268 14.36 -14.85 -6.93
C ARG A 268 13.37 -15.71 -7.68
#